data_AF-A0A1M6W094-F1
#
_entry.id   AF-A0A1M6W094-F1
#
_cell.length_a   1.000
_cell.length_b   1.000
_cell.length_c   1.000
_cell.angle_alpha   90.00
_cell.angle_beta   90.00
_cell.angle_gamma   90.00
#
_symmetry.space_group_name_H-M   'P 1'
#
loop_
_entity.id
_entity.type
_entity.pdbx_description
1 polymer ?
#
loop_
_entity_poly.entity_id
_entity_poly.type
_entity_poly.pdbx_seq_one_letter_code
_entity_poly.pdbx_strand_id
1 'polypeptide(L)'
;MDLHIQSHLNDKGRVNLGSFYTPFRYVLLIKDWLIKHKIDSGNIVLDSSCGYGAFFELEQFLPNNQYIGNDVDSFAVREVSKIFPSVQTFNVNALSHVSRSQYHIDEKQSLVVVGNPPYNDVTSQINQHIKKSEFEIDSDIKTRDLGISFLLSYNKLQADYVAILHPLSYLIKRSNFSATKKFFGNYQLLEHIVFNSQEFANTSKMNGFPVLVGLYKRTPDEGLRYDDVCDMKFRTVEGDEFSLSSWDYVSDFIEKYPHKKRYAKEILFYTLRDINALKRSRTFLAERCANAVDVNPEKLPYYCYIDCFKRFADLPYYLGNFDIPFDSKTFPSIANEAVAVSAFYHPEVFGTAPQNTTAEARMKEYIQKLLEQ
;
A
#
# COMPACT_ATOMS: atom_id res chain seq x y z
N MET A 1 27.17 2.04 13.10
CA MET A 1 25.76 2.46 13.03
C MET A 1 25.01 1.30 12.42
N ASP A 2 23.91 0.85 13.02
CA ASP A 2 23.07 -0.12 12.33
C ASP A 2 22.33 0.64 11.24
N LEU A 3 22.66 0.37 9.98
CA LEU A 3 21.99 1.00 8.85
C LEU A 3 20.50 0.74 9.02
N HIS A 4 20.09 -0.48 9.33
CA HIS A 4 18.71 -0.93 9.33
C HIS A 4 17.83 -0.40 10.47
N ILE A 5 18.37 0.48 11.34
CA ILE A 5 17.66 1.04 12.50
C ILE A 5 17.90 2.54 12.63
N GLN A 6 16.80 3.30 12.64
CA GLN A 6 16.80 4.75 12.87
C GLN A 6 17.09 5.07 14.34
N SER A 7 18.14 5.87 14.62
CA SER A 7 18.57 6.17 16.00
C SER A 7 18.60 7.65 16.40
N HIS A 8 18.52 8.59 15.43
CA HIS A 8 18.72 10.03 15.69
C HIS A 8 17.45 10.90 15.66
N LEU A 9 16.31 10.39 15.20
CA LEU A 9 15.08 11.16 15.00
C LEU A 9 14.15 10.81 16.14
N ASN A 10 13.59 11.84 16.77
CA ASN A 10 12.48 11.64 17.69
C ASN A 10 11.21 11.23 16.93
N ASP A 11 10.18 10.78 17.64
CA ASP A 11 8.93 10.30 17.04
C ASP A 11 8.27 11.33 16.10
N LYS A 12 8.42 12.63 16.38
CA LYS A 12 7.92 13.71 15.51
C LYS A 12 8.69 13.77 14.17
N GLY A 13 10.01 13.63 14.19
CA GLY A 13 10.85 13.58 12.99
C GLY A 13 10.52 12.35 12.14
N ARG A 14 10.32 11.18 12.76
CA ARG A 14 9.93 9.95 12.07
C ARG A 14 8.58 10.06 11.36
N VAL A 15 7.59 10.61 12.04
CA VAL A 15 6.24 10.84 11.47
C VAL A 15 6.27 11.87 10.35
N ASN A 16 7.06 12.93 10.47
CA ASN A 16 7.10 13.98 9.45
C ASN A 16 7.88 13.57 8.20
N LEU A 17 8.94 12.76 8.35
CA LEU A 17 9.81 12.33 7.25
C LEU A 17 9.43 10.97 6.66
N GLY A 18 8.52 10.21 7.29
CA GLY A 18 8.03 8.93 6.75
C GLY A 18 9.09 7.85 6.62
N SER A 19 10.14 7.94 7.43
CA SER A 19 11.33 7.09 7.31
C SER A 19 11.06 5.70 7.87
N PHE A 20 10.93 4.71 6.98
CA PHE A 20 10.97 3.29 7.34
C PHE A 20 12.34 2.68 7.00
N TYR A 21 12.86 1.97 7.99
CA TYR A 21 14.07 1.18 8.01
C TYR A 21 14.17 0.04 6.96
N THR A 22 14.77 0.15 5.76
CA THR A 22 14.84 -0.99 4.82
C THR A 22 15.57 -2.20 5.42
N PRO A 23 14.93 -3.38 5.57
CA PRO A 23 15.61 -4.59 6.05
C PRO A 23 16.64 -5.13 5.04
N PHE A 24 17.81 -5.54 5.52
CA PHE A 24 18.93 -6.02 4.69
C PHE A 24 18.54 -7.12 3.68
N ARG A 25 17.65 -8.03 4.09
CA ARG A 25 17.18 -9.13 3.22
C ARG A 25 16.54 -8.65 1.92
N TYR A 26 15.92 -7.48 1.91
CA TYR A 26 15.32 -6.90 0.70
C TYR A 26 16.34 -6.17 -0.18
N VAL A 27 17.43 -5.67 0.41
CA VAL A 27 18.59 -5.19 -0.35
C VAL A 27 19.22 -6.36 -1.10
N LEU A 28 19.42 -7.50 -0.43
CA LEU A 28 19.92 -8.73 -1.06
C LEU A 28 18.99 -9.26 -2.15
N LEU A 29 17.68 -9.21 -1.93
CA LEU A 29 16.70 -9.62 -2.93
C LEU A 29 16.77 -8.74 -4.20
N ILE A 30 16.83 -7.42 -4.03
CA ILE A 30 16.99 -6.48 -5.15
C ILE A 30 18.31 -6.74 -5.88
N LYS A 31 19.41 -6.99 -5.15
CA LYS A 31 20.69 -7.41 -5.74
C LYS A 31 20.52 -8.66 -6.63
N ASP A 32 19.86 -9.71 -6.13
CA ASP A 32 19.65 -10.94 -6.90
C ASP A 32 18.82 -10.69 -8.17
N TRP A 33 17.80 -9.82 -8.09
CA TRP A 33 17.01 -9.44 -9.25
C TRP A 33 17.80 -8.62 -10.28
N LEU A 34 18.60 -7.65 -9.83
CA LEU A 34 19.44 -6.86 -10.74
C LEU A 34 20.44 -7.75 -11.48
N ILE A 35 21.09 -8.69 -10.79
CA ILE A 35 22.01 -9.67 -11.42
C ILE A 35 21.25 -10.56 -12.41
N LYS A 36 20.10 -11.12 -12.01
CA LYS A 36 19.27 -11.99 -12.86
C LYS A 36 18.90 -11.31 -14.18
N HIS A 37 18.60 -10.02 -14.14
CA HIS A 37 18.21 -9.21 -15.30
C HIS A 37 19.37 -8.52 -16.02
N LYS A 38 20.63 -8.82 -15.64
CA LYS A 38 21.87 -8.24 -16.22
C LYS A 38 21.96 -6.71 -16.09
N ILE A 39 21.54 -6.21 -14.93
CA ILE A 39 21.56 -4.80 -14.53
C ILE A 39 22.64 -4.60 -13.45
N ASP A 40 23.78 -5.30 -13.59
CA ASP A 40 24.82 -5.40 -12.56
C ASP A 40 26.04 -4.51 -12.82
N SER A 41 26.17 -3.88 -13.99
CA SER A 41 27.31 -3.02 -14.32
C SER A 41 26.97 -1.87 -15.29
N GLY A 42 27.75 -0.79 -15.22
CA GLY A 42 27.66 0.35 -16.15
C GLY A 42 26.46 1.28 -15.93
N ASN A 43 25.78 1.17 -14.79
CA ASN A 43 24.60 1.98 -14.46
C ASN A 43 24.94 3.09 -13.45
N ILE A 44 24.11 4.13 -13.45
CA ILE A 44 23.93 5.02 -12.30
C ILE A 44 22.87 4.40 -11.40
N VAL A 45 23.21 4.14 -10.14
CA VAL A 45 22.29 3.67 -9.11
C VAL A 45 21.96 4.83 -8.18
N LEU A 46 20.72 5.32 -8.26
CA LEU A 46 20.24 6.46 -7.48
C LEU A 46 19.29 6.00 -6.37
N ASP A 47 19.58 6.35 -5.12
CA ASP A 47 18.59 6.40 -4.05
C ASP A 47 18.30 7.86 -3.69
N SER A 48 17.13 8.35 -4.14
CA SER A 48 16.75 9.76 -4.02
C SER A 48 16.23 10.18 -2.64
N SER A 49 16.05 9.21 -1.74
CA SER A 49 15.61 9.38 -0.36
C SER A 49 16.34 8.37 0.54
N CYS A 50 17.66 8.44 0.55
CA CYS A 50 18.52 7.34 0.92
C CYS A 50 18.57 7.03 2.42
N GLY A 51 18.10 7.91 3.29
CA GLY A 51 18.30 7.77 4.74
C GLY A 51 19.78 7.55 5.05
N TYR A 52 20.12 6.54 5.87
CA TYR A 52 21.52 6.19 6.14
C TYR A 52 22.17 5.30 5.05
N GLY A 53 21.48 5.03 3.94
CA GLY A 53 22.08 4.41 2.76
C GLY A 53 22.09 2.88 2.75
N ALA A 54 21.04 2.22 3.25
CA ALA A 54 20.94 0.74 3.18
C ALA A 54 21.17 0.19 1.77
N PHE A 55 20.65 0.87 0.75
CA PHE A 55 20.82 0.42 -0.64
C PHE A 55 22.22 0.61 -1.19
N PHE A 56 23.12 1.34 -0.52
CA PHE A 56 24.52 1.43 -0.94
C PHE A 56 25.35 0.21 -0.52
N GLU A 57 24.81 -0.69 0.31
CA GLU A 57 25.40 -2.02 0.51
C GLU A 57 25.45 -2.83 -0.80
N LEU A 58 24.63 -2.47 -1.81
CA LEU A 58 24.71 -3.02 -3.16
C LEU A 58 26.08 -2.83 -3.81
N GLU A 59 26.83 -1.78 -3.46
CA GLU A 59 28.16 -1.50 -4.03
C GLU A 59 29.13 -2.68 -3.83
N GLN A 60 29.01 -3.40 -2.71
CA GLN A 60 29.84 -4.57 -2.43
C GLN A 60 29.60 -5.72 -3.42
N PHE A 61 28.39 -5.76 -4.00
CA PHE A 61 27.96 -6.84 -4.89
C PHE A 61 27.97 -6.42 -6.36
N LEU A 62 27.76 -5.14 -6.66
CA LEU A 62 27.65 -4.58 -8.01
C LEU A 62 28.65 -3.40 -8.19
N PRO A 63 29.97 -3.61 -7.96
CA PRO A 63 30.97 -2.54 -7.82
C PRO A 63 31.24 -1.76 -9.12
N ASN A 64 30.77 -2.25 -10.26
CA ASN A 64 30.96 -1.63 -11.57
C ASN A 64 29.86 -0.61 -11.92
N ASN A 65 29.09 -0.16 -10.92
CA ASN A 65 28.11 0.92 -11.06
C ASN A 65 28.60 2.17 -10.32
N GLN A 66 28.09 3.32 -10.71
CA GLN A 66 28.26 4.56 -9.95
C GLN A 66 27.03 4.76 -9.06
N TYR A 67 27.27 5.12 -7.80
CA TYR A 67 26.21 5.26 -6.80
C TYR A 67 26.00 6.72 -6.44
N ILE A 68 24.72 7.12 -6.39
CA ILE A 68 24.29 8.46 -6.01
C ILE A 68 23.27 8.36 -4.87
N GLY A 69 23.51 9.09 -3.79
CA GLY A 69 22.59 9.22 -2.68
C GLY A 69 22.09 10.63 -2.48
N ASN A 70 20.80 10.77 -2.21
CA ASN A 70 20.20 12.03 -1.83
C ASN A 70 19.23 11.84 -0.67
N ASP A 71 19.23 12.78 0.26
CA ASP A 71 18.17 12.90 1.27
C ASP A 71 17.99 14.35 1.66
N VAL A 72 16.80 14.74 2.11
CA VAL A 72 16.56 16.07 2.67
C VAL A 72 17.20 16.23 4.06
N ASP A 73 17.41 15.12 4.78
CA ASP A 73 18.09 15.12 6.07
C ASP A 73 19.61 15.18 5.89
N SER A 74 20.19 16.36 6.09
CA SER A 74 21.64 16.58 6.01
C SER A 74 22.46 15.69 6.95
N PHE A 75 21.90 15.23 8.08
CA PHE A 75 22.60 14.30 8.96
C PHE A 75 22.73 12.93 8.28
N ALA A 76 21.65 12.43 7.70
CA ALA A 76 21.64 11.14 7.01
C ALA A 76 22.64 11.13 5.84
N VAL A 77 22.64 12.20 5.03
CA VAL A 77 23.59 12.39 3.91
C VAL A 77 25.05 12.42 4.38
N ARG A 78 25.34 13.06 5.52
CA ARG A 78 26.69 13.07 6.12
C ARG A 78 27.13 11.68 6.56
N GLU A 79 26.22 10.88 7.13
CA GLU A 79 26.53 9.51 7.54
C GLU A 79 26.77 8.61 6.33
N VAL A 80 25.96 8.71 5.28
CA VAL A 80 26.20 8.00 4.00
C VAL A 80 27.60 8.30 3.47
N SER A 81 27.98 9.58 3.41
CA SER A 81 29.29 10.00 2.88
C SER A 81 30.47 9.46 3.70
N LYS A 82 30.27 9.17 5.00
CA LYS A 82 31.30 8.58 5.87
C LYS A 82 31.39 7.06 5.71
N ILE A 83 30.24 6.40 5.58
CA ILE A 83 30.14 4.93 5.53
C ILE A 83 30.49 4.43 4.12
N PHE A 84 30.06 5.16 3.08
CA PHE A 84 30.23 4.84 1.67
C PHE A 84 30.92 6.01 0.94
N PRO A 85 32.25 6.17 1.09
CA PRO A 85 32.98 7.34 0.58
C PRO A 85 33.02 7.44 -0.95
N SER A 86 32.72 6.35 -1.65
CA SER A 86 32.57 6.25 -3.11
C SER A 86 31.20 6.71 -3.62
N VAL A 87 30.19 6.80 -2.76
CA VAL A 87 28.85 7.27 -3.12
C VAL A 87 28.87 8.79 -3.25
N GLN A 88 28.46 9.30 -4.40
CA GLN A 88 28.26 10.73 -4.58
C GLN A 88 26.97 11.17 -3.87
N THR A 89 27.08 12.13 -2.96
CA THR A 89 25.95 12.54 -2.12
C THR A 89 25.43 13.94 -2.43
N PHE A 90 24.12 14.10 -2.32
CA PHE A 90 23.40 15.36 -2.45
C PHE A 90 22.46 15.57 -1.24
N ASN A 91 22.19 16.83 -0.89
CA ASN A 91 21.23 17.18 0.15
C ASN A 91 20.20 18.16 -0.40
N VAL A 92 19.32 17.66 -1.25
CA VAL A 92 18.29 18.46 -1.93
C VAL A 92 16.92 17.80 -1.83
N ASN A 93 15.87 18.60 -2.04
CA ASN A 93 14.52 18.08 -2.15
C ASN A 93 14.34 17.31 -3.46
N ALA A 94 14.22 15.98 -3.38
CA ALA A 94 14.06 15.09 -4.54
C ALA A 94 12.76 15.28 -5.33
N LEU A 95 11.80 16.04 -4.80
CA LEU A 95 10.49 16.30 -5.41
C LEU A 95 10.35 17.72 -5.98
N SER A 96 11.36 18.59 -5.78
CA SER A 96 11.41 19.94 -6.36
C SER A 96 12.44 19.98 -7.48
N HIS A 97 12.11 20.63 -8.59
CA HIS A 97 12.97 20.80 -9.77
C HIS A 97 13.53 19.47 -10.33
N VAL A 98 12.69 18.43 -10.32
CA VAL A 98 13.09 17.06 -10.63
C VAL A 98 13.67 16.98 -12.05
N SER A 99 14.96 16.69 -12.11
CA SER A 99 15.73 16.57 -13.35
C SER A 99 16.98 15.71 -13.12
N ARG A 100 17.47 15.04 -14.17
CA ARG A 100 18.73 14.28 -14.12
C ARG A 100 19.93 15.20 -13.82
N SER A 101 19.91 16.43 -14.32
CA SER A 101 20.93 17.44 -14.05
C SER A 101 21.10 17.80 -12.57
N GLN A 102 20.04 17.68 -11.76
CA GLN A 102 20.12 17.90 -10.31
C GLN A 102 21.12 16.95 -9.62
N TYR A 103 21.32 15.78 -10.21
CA TYR A 103 22.23 14.74 -9.73
C TYR A 103 23.48 14.59 -10.60
N HIS A 104 23.71 15.53 -11.52
CA HIS A 104 24.79 15.46 -12.52
C HIS A 104 24.76 14.20 -13.40
N ILE A 105 23.55 13.71 -13.72
CA ILE A 105 23.34 12.56 -14.59
C ILE A 105 23.06 13.07 -16.01
N ASP A 106 23.78 12.54 -17.00
CA ASP A 106 23.54 12.80 -18.42
C ASP A 106 22.32 12.01 -18.94
N GLU A 107 21.58 12.58 -19.88
CA GLU A 107 20.35 11.99 -20.43
C GLU A 107 20.56 10.64 -21.15
N LYS A 108 21.78 10.30 -21.52
CA LYS A 108 22.13 9.03 -22.19
C LYS A 108 22.59 7.95 -21.22
N GLN A 109 22.86 8.29 -19.95
CA GLN A 109 23.32 7.31 -18.97
C GLN A 109 22.17 6.41 -18.53
N SER A 110 22.47 5.11 -18.40
CA SER A 110 21.55 4.13 -17.83
C SER A 110 21.30 4.45 -16.35
N LEU A 111 20.04 4.61 -15.98
CA LEU A 111 19.62 5.00 -14.63
C LEU A 111 18.77 3.90 -13.97
N VAL A 112 19.25 3.41 -12.84
CA VAL A 112 18.53 2.51 -11.94
C VAL A 112 18.19 3.29 -10.68
N VAL A 113 16.90 3.44 -10.38
CA VAL A 113 16.47 3.97 -9.08
C VAL A 113 16.28 2.82 -8.12
N VAL A 114 16.87 2.91 -6.93
CA VAL A 114 16.62 2.00 -5.81
C VAL A 114 16.09 2.80 -4.63
N GLY A 115 15.38 2.16 -3.69
CA GLY A 115 15.01 2.87 -2.47
C GLY A 115 13.77 2.36 -1.76
N ASN A 116 13.56 2.94 -0.58
CA ASN A 116 12.33 2.82 0.20
C ASN A 116 11.77 4.23 0.42
N PRO A 117 11.12 4.83 -0.60
CA PRO A 117 10.65 6.20 -0.51
C PRO A 117 9.68 6.40 0.65
N PRO A 118 9.60 7.60 1.23
CA PRO A 118 8.64 7.87 2.30
C PRO A 118 7.21 7.88 1.76
N TYR A 119 6.37 6.96 2.26
CA TYR A 119 4.95 6.86 1.91
C TYR A 119 4.06 7.33 3.06
N ASN A 120 4.02 8.66 3.24
CA ASN A 120 3.11 9.31 4.18
C ASN A 120 2.05 10.12 3.43
N ASP A 121 0.79 9.95 3.83
CA ASP A 121 -0.29 10.87 3.46
C ASP A 121 -0.06 12.21 4.18
N VAL A 122 0.25 13.27 3.43
CA VAL A 122 0.48 14.62 3.98
C VAL A 122 -0.78 15.20 4.62
N THR A 123 -1.96 14.62 4.38
CA THR A 123 -3.26 15.04 4.95
C THR A 123 -3.78 14.15 6.09
N SER A 124 -3.05 13.11 6.50
CA SER A 124 -3.50 12.21 7.57
C SER A 124 -3.89 12.98 8.85
N GLN A 125 -5.13 12.77 9.30
CA GLN A 125 -5.75 13.47 10.44
C GLN A 125 -5.01 13.24 11.76
N ILE A 126 -4.24 12.15 11.86
CA ILE A 126 -3.59 11.69 13.09
C ILE A 126 -2.46 12.63 13.54
N ASN A 127 -1.93 13.51 12.66
CA ASN A 127 -0.79 14.38 13.00
C ASN A 127 -0.88 15.80 12.41
N GLN A 128 -2.09 16.33 12.18
CA GLN A 128 -2.28 17.69 11.63
C GLN A 128 -1.55 18.78 12.45
N HIS A 129 -1.44 18.61 13.77
CA HIS A 129 -0.75 19.56 14.65
C HIS A 129 0.79 19.54 14.57
N ILE A 130 1.38 18.55 13.89
CA ILE A 130 2.84 18.32 13.84
C ILE A 130 3.43 18.68 12.46
N LYS A 131 2.61 18.67 11.40
CA LYS A 131 3.02 18.98 10.02
C LYS A 131 3.13 20.48 9.81
N LYS A 132 4.37 20.99 9.76
CA LYS A 132 4.67 22.44 9.69
C LYS A 132 5.35 22.92 8.40
N SER A 133 5.65 22.05 7.43
CA SER A 133 6.35 22.44 6.21
C SER A 133 5.57 22.06 4.97
N GLU A 134 5.15 23.06 4.21
CA GLU A 134 4.82 22.88 2.79
C GLU A 134 6.14 22.50 2.08
N PHE A 135 6.34 21.21 1.83
CA PHE A 135 7.41 20.79 0.94
C PHE A 135 7.07 21.25 -0.48
N GLU A 136 8.00 21.95 -1.11
CA GLU A 136 7.88 22.27 -2.52
C GLU A 136 7.89 20.95 -3.33
N ILE A 137 6.88 20.74 -4.14
CA ILE A 137 6.77 19.58 -5.01
C ILE A 137 6.36 20.10 -6.38
N ASP A 138 7.07 19.64 -7.41
CA ASP A 138 6.76 19.96 -8.80
C ASP A 138 5.29 19.65 -9.11
N SER A 139 4.60 20.62 -9.71
CA SER A 139 3.14 20.57 -9.88
C SER A 139 2.62 19.35 -10.64
N ASP A 140 3.43 18.78 -11.54
CA ASP A 140 3.07 17.66 -12.41
C ASP A 140 3.21 16.28 -11.75
N ILE A 141 3.90 16.22 -10.61
CA ILE A 141 4.08 15.03 -9.77
C ILE A 141 3.48 15.18 -8.37
N LYS A 142 2.97 16.37 -8.03
CA LYS A 142 2.40 16.67 -6.71
C LYS A 142 1.15 15.85 -6.43
N THR A 143 1.20 15.05 -5.37
CA THR A 143 0.08 14.26 -4.87
C THR A 143 -0.12 14.43 -3.36
N ARG A 144 -1.25 13.97 -2.83
CA ARG A 144 -1.53 13.97 -1.37
C ARG A 144 -0.70 12.92 -0.61
N ASP A 145 -0.16 11.94 -1.33
CA ASP A 145 0.73 10.92 -0.79
C ASP A 145 2.14 11.15 -1.35
N LEU A 146 3.13 11.30 -0.47
CA LEU A 146 4.52 11.51 -0.87
C LEU A 146 5.11 10.33 -1.64
N GLY A 147 4.74 9.10 -1.28
CA GLY A 147 5.28 7.92 -1.95
C GLY A 147 4.86 7.89 -3.42
N ILE A 148 3.62 8.30 -3.71
CA ILE A 148 3.15 8.46 -5.10
C ILE A 148 3.94 9.57 -5.82
N SER A 149 4.24 10.68 -5.16
CA SER A 149 5.07 11.75 -5.77
C SER A 149 6.47 11.25 -6.12
N PHE A 150 7.08 10.40 -5.30
CA PHE A 150 8.36 9.75 -5.62
C PHE A 150 8.26 8.80 -6.82
N LEU A 151 7.24 7.95 -6.90
CA LEU A 151 7.04 7.10 -8.09
C LEU A 151 6.94 7.95 -9.36
N LEU A 152 6.21 9.06 -9.31
CA LEU A 152 6.09 10.00 -10.43
C LEU A 152 7.40 10.71 -10.75
N SER A 153 8.24 11.02 -9.74
CA SER A 153 9.56 11.60 -9.94
C SER A 153 10.50 10.62 -10.66
N TYR A 154 10.42 9.32 -10.38
CA TYR A 154 11.24 8.31 -11.07
C TYR A 154 10.90 8.20 -12.56
N ASN A 155 9.61 8.30 -12.91
CA ASN A 155 9.18 8.40 -14.29
C ASN A 155 9.66 9.71 -14.95
N LYS A 156 9.63 10.83 -14.21
CA LYS A 156 10.11 12.13 -14.70
C LYS A 156 11.62 12.14 -14.93
N LEU A 157 12.39 11.42 -14.11
CA LEU A 157 13.81 11.12 -14.30
C LEU A 157 14.06 10.09 -15.41
N GLN A 158 13.01 9.51 -16.01
CA GLN A 158 13.09 8.47 -17.03
C GLN A 158 14.02 7.32 -16.63
N ALA A 159 13.97 6.88 -15.37
CA ALA A 159 14.80 5.77 -14.90
C ALA A 159 14.52 4.51 -15.74
N ASP A 160 15.56 3.86 -16.25
CA ASP A 160 15.44 2.64 -17.06
C ASP A 160 14.90 1.48 -16.23
N TYR A 161 15.32 1.41 -14.97
CA TYR A 161 14.81 0.47 -13.99
C TYR A 161 14.52 1.15 -12.66
N VAL A 162 13.54 0.63 -11.93
CA VAL A 162 13.17 1.10 -10.60
C VAL A 162 12.98 -0.11 -9.69
N ALA A 163 13.82 -0.26 -8.67
CA ALA A 163 13.78 -1.36 -7.70
C ALA A 163 13.48 -0.81 -6.30
N ILE A 164 12.21 -0.79 -5.91
CA ILE A 164 11.75 -0.03 -4.75
C ILE A 164 10.80 -0.83 -3.86
N LEU A 165 10.66 -0.36 -2.62
CA LEU A 165 9.63 -0.78 -1.69
C LEU A 165 8.49 0.26 -1.68
N HIS A 166 7.25 -0.18 -1.79
CA HIS A 166 6.10 0.71 -1.61
C HIS A 166 4.87 -0.06 -1.10
N PRO A 167 3.86 0.60 -0.51
CA PRO A 167 2.62 -0.05 -0.13
C PRO A 167 1.97 -0.74 -1.33
N LEU A 168 1.53 -2.00 -1.15
CA LEU A 168 0.83 -2.75 -2.20
C LEU A 168 -0.41 -2.00 -2.70
N SER A 169 -1.05 -1.23 -1.82
CA SER A 169 -2.22 -0.39 -2.12
C SER A 169 -2.02 0.60 -3.27
N TYR A 170 -0.78 0.95 -3.65
CA TYR A 170 -0.52 1.81 -4.80
C TYR A 170 -0.88 1.13 -6.13
N LEU A 171 -0.73 -0.20 -6.19
CA LEU A 171 -1.11 -1.02 -7.34
C LEU A 171 -2.57 -1.42 -7.25
N ILE A 172 -2.97 -2.01 -6.13
CA ILE A 172 -4.23 -2.77 -6.06
C ILE A 172 -5.47 -1.90 -5.89
N LYS A 173 -5.34 -0.67 -5.36
CA LYS A 173 -6.50 0.24 -5.23
C LYS A 173 -6.63 1.11 -6.48
N ARG A 174 -7.77 1.01 -7.17
CA ARG A 174 -8.05 1.76 -8.40
C ARG A 174 -7.80 3.27 -8.30
N SER A 175 -8.15 3.90 -7.18
CA SER A 175 -7.92 5.33 -6.96
C SER A 175 -6.42 5.68 -6.89
N ASN A 176 -5.63 4.84 -6.23
CA ASN A 176 -4.20 5.03 -6.09
C ASN A 176 -3.49 4.73 -7.41
N PHE A 177 -3.87 3.63 -8.08
CA PHE A 177 -3.38 3.28 -9.41
C PHE A 177 -3.62 4.39 -10.43
N SER A 178 -4.79 5.04 -10.36
CA SER A 178 -5.10 6.19 -11.20
C SER A 178 -4.18 7.38 -10.92
N ALA A 179 -3.83 7.63 -9.66
CA ALA A 179 -2.89 8.68 -9.27
C ALA A 179 -1.44 8.38 -9.68
N THR A 180 -1.05 7.10 -9.74
CA THR A 180 0.26 6.62 -10.19
C THR A 180 0.31 6.26 -11.67
N LYS A 181 -0.76 6.51 -12.45
CA LYS A 181 -0.89 6.05 -13.85
C LYS A 181 0.29 6.45 -14.74
N LYS A 182 0.86 7.65 -14.55
CA LYS A 182 2.04 8.09 -15.33
C LYS A 182 3.28 7.24 -15.05
N PHE A 183 3.43 6.72 -13.83
CA PHE A 183 4.48 5.75 -13.52
C PHE A 183 4.10 4.38 -14.07
N PHE A 184 3.03 3.75 -13.55
CA PHE A 184 2.73 2.36 -13.95
C PHE A 184 2.45 2.18 -15.44
N GLY A 185 1.87 3.16 -16.13
CA GLY A 185 1.65 3.10 -17.58
C GLY A 185 2.93 3.17 -18.43
N ASN A 186 4.08 3.50 -17.84
CA ASN A 186 5.39 3.56 -18.51
C ASN A 186 6.36 2.49 -18.01
N TYR A 187 5.91 1.57 -17.14
CA TYR A 187 6.77 0.59 -16.50
C TYR A 187 6.07 -0.77 -16.38
N GLN A 188 6.80 -1.84 -16.69
CA GLN A 188 6.39 -3.22 -16.45
C GLN A 188 7.02 -3.72 -15.16
N LEU A 189 6.26 -4.47 -14.36
CA LEU A 189 6.77 -5.15 -13.17
C LEU A 189 7.42 -6.47 -13.59
N LEU A 190 8.74 -6.59 -13.40
CA LEU A 190 9.51 -7.77 -13.75
C LEU A 190 9.57 -8.79 -12.61
N GLU A 191 9.72 -8.31 -11.38
CA GLU A 191 9.81 -9.14 -10.19
C GLU A 191 9.06 -8.44 -9.05
N HIS A 192 8.41 -9.23 -8.20
CA HIS A 192 7.77 -8.71 -7.00
C HIS A 192 7.74 -9.74 -5.88
N ILE A 193 7.72 -9.23 -4.65
CA ILE A 193 7.33 -10.01 -3.48
C ILE A 193 6.60 -9.12 -2.49
N VAL A 194 5.56 -9.67 -1.86
CA VAL A 194 4.77 -8.97 -0.85
C VAL A 194 5.21 -9.41 0.54
N PHE A 195 5.30 -8.47 1.46
CA PHE A 195 5.63 -8.74 2.85
C PHE A 195 4.86 -7.85 3.81
N ASN A 196 4.86 -8.23 5.07
CA ASN A 196 4.19 -7.48 6.12
C ASN A 196 5.05 -6.29 6.57
N SER A 197 4.49 -5.08 6.58
CA SER A 197 5.16 -3.86 7.06
C SER A 197 5.75 -3.97 8.47
N GLN A 198 5.31 -4.94 9.27
CA GLN A 198 5.83 -5.20 10.62
C GLN A 198 7.31 -5.64 10.64
N GLU A 199 7.86 -6.00 9.50
CA GLU A 199 9.28 -6.28 9.38
C GLU A 199 10.17 -5.05 9.40
N PHE A 200 9.60 -3.87 9.11
CA PHE A 200 10.32 -2.62 9.32
C PHE A 200 10.53 -2.38 10.81
N ALA A 201 11.75 -2.01 11.18
CA ALA A 201 12.07 -1.66 12.56
C ALA A 201 11.14 -0.53 13.07
N ASN A 202 10.76 -0.61 14.34
CA ASN A 202 9.95 0.40 15.04
C ASN A 202 8.56 0.68 14.43
N THR A 203 7.97 -0.27 13.72
CA THR A 203 6.56 -0.23 13.29
C THR A 203 5.60 -0.80 14.34
N SER A 204 4.30 -0.54 14.18
CA SER A 204 3.28 -1.08 15.08
C SER A 204 3.26 -2.62 15.04
N LYS A 205 3.57 -3.25 16.17
CA LYS A 205 3.46 -4.71 16.35
C LYS A 205 2.03 -5.25 16.24
N MET A 206 1.01 -4.39 16.18
CA MET A 206 -0.39 -4.82 16.19
C MET A 206 -1.10 -4.71 14.84
N ASN A 207 -0.69 -3.81 13.94
CA ASN A 207 -1.39 -3.56 12.68
C ASN A 207 -0.41 -3.43 11.51
N GLY A 208 -0.11 -4.56 10.86
CA GLY A 208 0.66 -4.60 9.62
C GLY A 208 -0.17 -4.23 8.38
N PHE A 209 0.50 -3.75 7.34
CA PHE A 209 -0.07 -3.59 6.00
C PHE A 209 0.86 -4.20 4.95
N PRO A 210 0.33 -4.62 3.78
CA PRO A 210 1.15 -5.21 2.75
C PRO A 210 2.05 -4.19 2.06
N VAL A 211 3.33 -4.53 1.96
CA VAL A 211 4.36 -3.79 1.24
C VAL A 211 4.82 -4.67 0.09
N LEU A 212 5.02 -4.08 -1.08
CA LEU A 212 5.57 -4.75 -2.24
C LEU A 212 7.01 -4.27 -2.44
N VAL A 213 7.95 -5.21 -2.54
CA VAL A 213 9.25 -4.97 -3.19
C VAL A 213 9.04 -5.26 -4.66
N GLY A 214 9.36 -4.32 -5.54
CA GLY A 214 9.15 -4.47 -6.97
C GLY A 214 10.36 -4.01 -7.78
N LEU A 215 10.75 -4.81 -8.77
CA LEU A 215 11.65 -4.39 -9.85
C LEU A 215 10.81 -4.06 -11.08
N TYR A 216 10.90 -2.83 -11.52
CA TYR A 216 10.19 -2.29 -12.68
C TYR A 216 11.17 -1.97 -13.80
N LYS A 217 10.76 -2.21 -15.05
CA LYS A 217 11.49 -1.83 -16.26
C LYS A 217 10.69 -0.82 -17.07
N ARG A 218 11.34 0.25 -17.50
CA ARG A 218 10.74 1.27 -18.33
C ARG A 218 10.34 0.71 -19.71
N THR A 219 9.08 0.91 -20.04
CA THR A 219 8.40 0.50 -21.27
C THR A 219 7.39 1.60 -21.60
N PRO A 220 7.86 2.71 -22.21
CA PRO A 220 7.03 3.90 -22.41
C PRO A 220 5.71 3.57 -23.11
N ASP A 221 4.60 4.01 -22.54
CA ASP A 221 3.22 3.76 -23.00
C ASP A 221 2.77 2.29 -23.10
N GLU A 222 3.62 1.34 -22.68
CA GLU A 222 3.38 -0.12 -22.70
C GLU A 222 3.53 -0.75 -21.31
N GLY A 223 3.39 0.06 -20.27
CA GLY A 223 3.47 -0.37 -18.87
C GLY A 223 2.21 -1.12 -18.40
N LEU A 224 2.14 -1.30 -17.08
CA LEU A 224 1.02 -1.97 -16.42
C LEU A 224 -0.31 -1.23 -16.62
N ARG A 225 -1.37 -1.98 -16.93
CA ARG A 225 -2.77 -1.53 -16.83
C ARG A 225 -3.40 -2.11 -15.56
N TYR A 226 -4.46 -1.48 -15.09
CA TYR A 226 -5.10 -1.92 -13.84
C TYR A 226 -5.68 -3.32 -13.94
N ASP A 227 -6.22 -3.70 -15.11
CA ASP A 227 -6.76 -5.06 -15.31
C ASP A 227 -5.63 -6.11 -15.25
N ASP A 228 -4.43 -5.78 -15.76
CA ASP A 228 -3.25 -6.65 -15.61
C ASP A 228 -2.88 -6.84 -14.13
N VAL A 229 -3.05 -5.80 -13.30
CA VAL A 229 -2.84 -5.87 -11.84
C VAL A 229 -3.93 -6.72 -11.17
N CYS A 230 -5.17 -6.65 -11.65
CA CYS A 230 -6.26 -7.46 -11.12
C CYS A 230 -6.02 -8.96 -11.31
N ASP A 231 -5.47 -9.34 -12.46
CA ASP A 231 -5.18 -10.73 -12.83
C ASP A 231 -3.81 -11.23 -12.33
N MET A 232 -2.96 -10.32 -11.86
CA MET A 232 -1.62 -10.64 -11.37
C MET A 232 -1.67 -11.59 -10.17
N LYS A 233 -0.81 -12.61 -10.20
CA LYS A 233 -0.54 -13.46 -9.04
C LYS A 233 0.57 -12.84 -8.19
N PHE A 234 0.18 -12.24 -7.08
CA PHE A 234 1.11 -11.76 -6.07
C PHE A 234 1.59 -12.93 -5.22
N ARG A 235 2.88 -12.93 -4.88
CA ARG A 235 3.47 -13.91 -3.97
C ARG A 235 3.95 -13.22 -2.70
N THR A 236 3.72 -13.83 -1.55
CA THR A 236 4.22 -13.34 -0.27
C THR A 236 5.58 -13.95 0.07
N VAL A 237 6.31 -13.31 0.99
CA VAL A 237 7.56 -13.88 1.56
C VAL A 237 7.33 -15.20 2.30
N GLU A 238 6.11 -15.43 2.78
CA GLU A 238 5.68 -16.68 3.41
C GLU A 238 5.36 -17.79 2.38
N GLY A 239 5.26 -17.44 1.10
CA GLY A 239 4.99 -18.38 0.00
C GLY A 239 3.52 -18.47 -0.43
N ASP A 240 2.63 -17.67 0.16
CA ASP A 240 1.23 -17.58 -0.25
C ASP A 240 1.11 -16.90 -1.63
N GLU A 241 0.08 -17.26 -2.38
CA GLU A 241 -0.25 -16.61 -3.65
C GLU A 241 -1.68 -16.05 -3.61
N PHE A 242 -1.89 -14.86 -4.18
CA PHE A 242 -3.21 -14.24 -4.26
C PHE A 242 -3.35 -13.33 -5.48
N SER A 243 -4.59 -13.06 -5.89
CA SER A 243 -4.94 -12.16 -7.00
C SER A 243 -6.23 -11.42 -6.68
N LEU A 244 -6.46 -10.24 -7.26
CA LEU A 244 -7.73 -9.51 -7.03
C LEU A 244 -8.87 -10.18 -7.81
N SER A 245 -8.57 -10.80 -8.94
CA SER A 245 -9.52 -11.52 -9.78
C SER A 245 -10.02 -12.83 -9.16
N SER A 246 -9.42 -13.28 -8.04
CA SER A 246 -9.82 -14.52 -7.35
C SER A 246 -11.19 -14.43 -6.67
N TRP A 247 -11.73 -13.23 -6.45
CA TRP A 247 -12.98 -13.04 -5.69
C TRP A 247 -13.92 -12.06 -6.37
N ASP A 248 -15.23 -12.25 -6.12
CA ASP A 248 -16.18 -11.15 -6.25
C ASP A 248 -16.06 -10.24 -5.03
N TYR A 249 -16.42 -8.96 -5.18
CA TYR A 249 -16.41 -8.02 -4.07
C TYR A 249 -17.80 -7.49 -3.76
N VAL A 250 -18.16 -7.50 -2.47
CA VAL A 250 -19.48 -7.03 -2.01
C VAL A 250 -19.70 -5.56 -2.36
N SER A 251 -18.61 -4.78 -2.43
CA SER A 251 -18.62 -3.37 -2.83
C SER A 251 -19.22 -3.11 -4.20
N ASP A 252 -19.25 -4.09 -5.10
CA ASP A 252 -19.87 -3.96 -6.42
C ASP A 252 -21.41 -4.02 -6.35
N PHE A 253 -21.97 -4.42 -5.19
CA PHE A 253 -23.40 -4.63 -4.99
C PHE A 253 -24.03 -3.62 -4.02
N ILE A 254 -23.21 -2.81 -3.34
CA ILE A 254 -23.65 -1.91 -2.27
C ILE A 254 -23.09 -0.50 -2.41
N GLU A 255 -23.74 0.45 -1.73
CA GLU A 255 -23.19 1.79 -1.54
C GLU A 255 -22.20 1.79 -0.38
N LYS A 256 -20.97 2.25 -0.62
CA LYS A 256 -19.89 2.30 0.39
C LYS A 256 -19.86 3.61 1.18
N TYR A 257 -20.39 4.69 0.59
CA TYR A 257 -20.25 6.06 1.08
C TYR A 257 -21.61 6.73 1.32
N PRO A 258 -21.67 7.74 2.22
CA PRO A 258 -22.89 8.50 2.46
C PRO A 258 -23.45 9.09 1.17
N HIS A 259 -24.76 8.96 0.98
CA HIS A 259 -25.47 9.47 -0.18
C HIS A 259 -26.81 10.09 0.24
N LYS A 260 -27.47 10.81 -0.68
CA LYS A 260 -28.66 11.61 -0.38
C LYS A 260 -29.95 10.79 -0.24
N LYS A 261 -29.99 9.59 -0.82
CA LYS A 261 -31.17 8.73 -0.79
C LYS A 261 -31.43 8.24 0.64
N ARG A 262 -32.71 8.21 1.02
CA ARG A 262 -33.19 7.72 2.32
C ARG A 262 -34.27 6.67 2.08
N TYR A 263 -34.38 5.72 2.98
CA TYR A 263 -35.39 4.66 2.93
C TYR A 263 -36.35 4.77 4.12
N ALA A 264 -37.60 4.34 3.93
CA ALA A 264 -38.66 4.50 4.94
C ALA A 264 -38.32 3.81 6.27
N LYS A 265 -37.76 2.59 6.21
CA LYS A 265 -37.09 1.98 7.36
C LYS A 265 -35.64 2.43 7.34
N GLU A 266 -35.27 3.27 8.30
CA GLU A 266 -33.91 3.75 8.44
C GLU A 266 -33.03 2.65 9.05
N ILE A 267 -32.22 2.00 8.22
CA ILE A 267 -31.13 1.13 8.66
C ILE A 267 -29.83 1.79 8.23
N LEU A 268 -28.94 2.02 9.20
CA LEU A 268 -27.71 2.76 8.99
C LEU A 268 -26.51 1.83 9.11
N PHE A 269 -25.58 1.97 8.17
CA PHE A 269 -24.30 1.27 8.18
C PHE A 269 -23.15 2.28 8.11
N TYR A 270 -22.05 2.02 8.79
CA TYR A 270 -20.87 2.89 8.71
C TYR A 270 -20.17 2.73 7.36
N THR A 271 -19.61 3.82 6.83
CA THR A 271 -18.90 3.79 5.54
C THR A 271 -17.86 2.67 5.46
N LEU A 272 -17.83 1.97 4.32
CA LEU A 272 -16.93 0.86 4.06
C LEU A 272 -15.78 1.33 3.15
N ARG A 273 -14.53 1.05 3.52
CA ARG A 273 -13.37 1.42 2.69
C ARG A 273 -12.60 0.21 2.20
N ASP A 274 -12.09 -0.59 3.13
CA ASP A 274 -11.34 -1.82 2.94
C ASP A 274 -11.44 -2.67 4.21
N ILE A 275 -10.90 -3.90 4.17
CA ILE A 275 -10.89 -4.84 5.30
C ILE A 275 -10.23 -4.22 6.55
N ASN A 276 -9.09 -3.52 6.40
CA ASN A 276 -8.40 -2.88 7.52
C ASN A 276 -9.26 -1.80 8.19
N ALA A 277 -10.00 -1.01 7.41
CA ALA A 277 -10.94 -0.03 7.93
C ALA A 277 -12.15 -0.70 8.61
N LEU A 278 -12.66 -1.80 8.05
CA LEU A 278 -13.76 -2.57 8.62
C LEU A 278 -13.42 -3.12 10.01
N LYS A 279 -12.20 -3.66 10.20
CA LYS A 279 -11.72 -4.16 11.51
C LYS A 279 -11.81 -3.10 12.63
N ARG A 280 -11.59 -1.82 12.30
CA ARG A 280 -11.60 -0.71 13.28
C ARG A 280 -12.93 0.03 13.37
N SER A 281 -13.78 -0.06 12.36
CA SER A 281 -15.02 0.73 12.26
C SER A 281 -16.19 -0.03 12.85
N ARG A 282 -17.26 0.68 13.26
CA ARG A 282 -18.55 0.03 13.53
C ARG A 282 -19.17 -0.47 12.21
N THR A 283 -20.12 -1.39 12.30
CA THR A 283 -20.90 -1.88 11.16
C THR A 283 -22.24 -1.16 11.15
N PHE A 284 -23.28 -1.75 11.74
CA PHE A 284 -24.56 -1.07 11.92
C PHE A 284 -24.47 0.07 12.96
N LEU A 285 -25.26 1.12 12.76
CA LEU A 285 -25.30 2.32 13.60
C LEU A 285 -26.69 2.50 14.21
N ALA A 286 -26.73 2.69 15.54
CA ALA A 286 -27.96 3.04 16.26
C ALA A 286 -28.39 4.50 16.03
N GLU A 287 -27.42 5.39 15.78
CA GLU A 287 -27.65 6.82 15.55
C GLU A 287 -26.91 7.30 14.30
N ARG A 288 -27.50 8.28 13.61
CA ARG A 288 -26.92 8.85 12.40
C ARG A 288 -25.69 9.70 12.69
N CYS A 289 -24.67 9.53 11.85
CA CYS A 289 -23.47 10.37 11.84
C CYS A 289 -23.07 10.76 10.41
N ALA A 290 -22.05 11.60 10.27
CA ALA A 290 -21.56 12.06 8.97
C ALA A 290 -21.09 10.91 8.04
N ASN A 291 -20.69 9.77 8.61
CA ASN A 291 -20.22 8.59 7.88
C ASN A 291 -21.30 7.51 7.69
N ALA A 292 -22.57 7.82 8.02
CA ALA A 292 -23.67 6.88 7.90
C ALA A 292 -24.10 6.73 6.43
N VAL A 293 -24.22 5.47 6.01
CA VAL A 293 -24.79 5.02 4.75
C VAL A 293 -26.18 4.48 5.02
N ASP A 294 -27.15 4.95 4.24
CA ASP A 294 -28.51 4.42 4.26
C ASP A 294 -28.56 3.09 3.51
N VAL A 295 -28.93 2.02 4.22
CA VAL A 295 -28.99 0.68 3.64
C VAL A 295 -30.23 0.56 2.75
N ASN A 296 -30.01 0.25 1.47
CA ASN A 296 -31.09 -0.19 0.60
C ASN A 296 -31.68 -1.51 1.15
N PRO A 297 -32.99 -1.59 1.45
CA PRO A 297 -33.62 -2.81 1.94
C PRO A 297 -33.36 -4.05 1.05
N GLU A 298 -33.32 -3.87 -0.27
CA GLU A 298 -33.03 -4.96 -1.22
C GLU A 298 -31.58 -5.46 -1.14
N LYS A 299 -30.68 -4.64 -0.60
CA LYS A 299 -29.25 -4.95 -0.44
C LYS A 299 -28.87 -5.27 1.00
N LEU A 300 -29.83 -5.26 1.93
CA LEU A 300 -29.60 -5.52 3.34
C LEU A 300 -28.77 -6.80 3.61
N PRO A 301 -29.01 -7.94 2.93
CA PRO A 301 -28.22 -9.15 3.17
C PRO A 301 -26.71 -8.95 2.96
N TYR A 302 -26.30 -8.12 2.00
CA TYR A 302 -24.89 -7.83 1.73
C TYR A 302 -24.23 -7.04 2.87
N TYR A 303 -24.96 -6.08 3.46
CA TYR A 303 -24.48 -5.34 4.64
C TYR A 303 -24.39 -6.24 5.88
N CYS A 304 -25.37 -7.14 6.06
CA CYS A 304 -25.30 -8.16 7.11
C CYS A 304 -24.13 -9.12 6.89
N TYR A 305 -23.84 -9.51 5.66
CA TYR A 305 -22.66 -10.30 5.34
C TYR A 305 -21.36 -9.61 5.74
N ILE A 306 -21.22 -8.31 5.45
CA ILE A 306 -20.02 -7.54 5.87
C ILE A 306 -19.86 -7.54 7.40
N ASP A 307 -20.96 -7.46 8.14
CA ASP A 307 -20.97 -7.57 9.61
C ASP A 307 -20.54 -8.96 10.09
N CYS A 308 -21.07 -10.03 9.47
CA CYS A 308 -20.60 -11.40 9.73
C CYS A 308 -19.12 -11.59 9.37
N PHE A 309 -18.69 -11.08 8.23
CA PHE A 309 -17.30 -11.16 7.74
C PHE A 309 -16.36 -10.51 8.75
N LYS A 310 -16.67 -9.30 9.23
CA LYS A 310 -15.89 -8.64 10.28
C LYS A 310 -15.73 -9.50 11.53
N ARG A 311 -16.77 -10.25 11.90
CA ARG A 311 -16.82 -11.04 13.14
C ARG A 311 -16.10 -12.38 13.02
N PHE A 312 -16.16 -13.02 11.87
CA PHE A 312 -15.77 -14.42 11.71
C PHE A 312 -14.54 -14.62 10.82
N ALA A 313 -14.17 -13.65 9.98
CA ALA A 313 -13.03 -13.81 9.09
C ALA A 313 -11.72 -13.69 9.88
N ASP A 314 -10.88 -14.72 9.79
CA ASP A 314 -9.46 -14.64 10.12
C ASP A 314 -8.68 -14.43 8.82
N LEU A 315 -7.96 -13.31 8.73
CA LEU A 315 -7.46 -12.80 7.45
C LEU A 315 -5.97 -12.55 7.51
N PRO A 316 -5.21 -13.05 6.53
CA PRO A 316 -3.80 -12.71 6.40
C PRO A 316 -3.63 -11.22 6.09
N TYR A 317 -2.46 -10.68 6.44
CA TYR A 317 -2.19 -9.24 6.36
C TYR A 317 -2.34 -8.67 4.93
N TYR A 318 -2.06 -9.48 3.90
CA TYR A 318 -2.05 -9.05 2.51
C TYR A 318 -3.44 -8.74 1.95
N LEU A 319 -4.50 -9.29 2.56
CA LEU A 319 -5.88 -8.94 2.22
C LEU A 319 -6.33 -7.63 2.88
N GLY A 320 -5.58 -7.05 3.82
CA GLY A 320 -6.02 -5.89 4.59
C GLY A 320 -6.42 -4.66 3.75
N ASN A 321 -5.91 -4.52 2.53
CA ASN A 321 -6.25 -3.43 1.61
C ASN A 321 -7.29 -3.80 0.54
N PHE A 322 -7.83 -5.02 0.57
CA PHE A 322 -8.86 -5.49 -0.34
C PHE A 322 -10.23 -4.93 0.09
N ASP A 323 -11.15 -4.91 -0.87
CA ASP A 323 -12.58 -4.88 -0.58
C ASP A 323 -13.03 -6.22 0.02
N ILE A 324 -14.27 -6.29 0.49
CA ILE A 324 -14.76 -7.48 1.20
C ILE A 324 -15.07 -8.58 0.17
N PRO A 325 -14.29 -9.68 0.14
CA PRO A 325 -14.51 -10.75 -0.81
C PRO A 325 -15.79 -11.50 -0.47
N PHE A 326 -16.42 -12.06 -1.49
CA PHE A 326 -17.50 -13.04 -1.37
C PHE A 326 -17.61 -13.86 -2.66
N ASP A 327 -18.44 -14.90 -2.65
CA ASP A 327 -18.80 -15.65 -3.85
C ASP A 327 -20.25 -15.31 -4.23
N SER A 328 -20.42 -14.58 -5.33
CA SER A 328 -21.73 -14.13 -5.80
C SER A 328 -22.67 -15.28 -6.16
N LYS A 329 -22.15 -16.47 -6.48
CA LYS A 329 -22.93 -17.65 -6.86
C LYS A 329 -23.51 -18.37 -5.66
N THR A 330 -22.73 -18.52 -4.59
CA THR A 330 -23.15 -19.28 -3.41
C THR A 330 -23.80 -18.41 -2.34
N PHE A 331 -23.49 -17.11 -2.29
CA PHE A 331 -24.07 -16.17 -1.31
C PHE A 331 -25.61 -16.16 -1.25
N PRO A 332 -26.37 -16.22 -2.36
CA PRO A 332 -27.83 -16.24 -2.29
C PRO A 332 -28.41 -17.36 -1.42
N SER A 333 -27.71 -18.51 -1.31
CA SER A 333 -28.13 -19.67 -0.51
C SER A 333 -27.90 -19.51 1.00
N ILE A 334 -27.11 -18.51 1.40
CA ILE A 334 -26.75 -18.22 2.79
C ILE A 334 -27.13 -16.78 3.23
N ALA A 335 -27.82 -16.04 2.36
CA ALA A 335 -28.14 -14.62 2.58
C ALA A 335 -29.04 -14.41 3.81
N ASN A 336 -30.00 -15.32 4.04
CA ASN A 336 -30.91 -15.24 5.18
C ASN A 336 -30.19 -15.51 6.51
N GLU A 337 -29.17 -16.36 6.48
CA GLU A 337 -28.31 -16.69 7.62
C GLU A 337 -27.50 -15.45 8.03
N ALA A 338 -26.96 -14.69 7.06
CA ALA A 338 -26.28 -13.43 7.34
C ALA A 338 -27.21 -12.43 8.05
N VAL A 339 -28.44 -12.28 7.55
CA VAL A 339 -29.44 -11.39 8.17
C VAL A 339 -29.79 -11.84 9.59
N ALA A 340 -30.02 -13.15 9.79
CA ALA A 340 -30.34 -13.69 11.11
C ALA A 340 -29.21 -13.48 12.12
N VAL A 341 -27.95 -13.66 11.71
CA VAL A 341 -26.77 -13.42 12.55
C VAL A 341 -26.67 -11.94 12.93
N SER A 342 -26.73 -11.02 11.97
CA SER A 342 -26.69 -9.59 12.29
C SER A 342 -27.86 -9.13 13.14
N ALA A 343 -29.08 -9.65 12.91
CA ALA A 343 -30.24 -9.34 13.74
C ALA A 343 -30.04 -9.75 15.20
N PHE A 344 -29.45 -10.92 15.45
CA PHE A 344 -29.10 -11.37 16.81
C PHE A 344 -28.08 -10.44 17.50
N TYR A 345 -27.07 -9.95 16.77
CA TYR A 345 -26.03 -9.09 17.34
C TYR A 345 -26.40 -7.61 17.41
N HIS A 346 -27.43 -7.18 16.67
CA HIS A 346 -27.89 -5.80 16.58
C HIS A 346 -29.40 -5.65 16.81
N PRO A 347 -29.95 -6.18 17.92
CA PRO A 347 -31.39 -6.09 18.17
C PRO A 347 -31.90 -4.65 18.24
N GLU A 348 -31.04 -3.69 18.58
CA GLU A 348 -31.34 -2.26 18.56
C GLU A 348 -31.63 -1.71 17.14
N VAL A 349 -31.11 -2.36 16.11
CA VAL A 349 -31.32 -2.00 14.69
C VAL A 349 -32.45 -2.82 14.07
N PHE A 350 -32.52 -4.11 14.41
CA PHE A 350 -33.44 -5.04 13.76
C PHE A 350 -34.77 -5.23 14.52
N GLY A 351 -34.83 -4.86 15.80
CA GLY A 351 -36.00 -4.99 16.67
C GLY A 351 -36.28 -6.43 17.14
N THR A 352 -35.40 -7.38 16.81
CA THR A 352 -35.55 -8.81 17.12
C THR A 352 -34.19 -9.43 17.44
N ALA A 353 -34.15 -10.38 18.39
CA ALA A 353 -32.96 -11.19 18.70
C ALA A 353 -33.27 -12.70 18.53
N PRO A 354 -33.37 -13.22 17.29
CA PRO A 354 -33.69 -14.63 17.06
C PRO A 354 -32.53 -15.55 17.52
N GLN A 355 -32.80 -16.78 17.95
CA GLN A 355 -31.75 -17.78 18.16
C GLN A 355 -30.96 -17.99 16.86
N ASN A 356 -29.62 -17.94 16.92
CA ASN A 356 -28.80 -17.85 15.71
C ASN A 356 -27.70 -18.94 15.57
N THR A 357 -27.58 -19.89 16.50
CA THR A 357 -26.41 -20.79 16.56
C THR A 357 -26.15 -21.58 15.27
N THR A 358 -27.22 -22.03 14.60
CA THR A 358 -27.10 -22.70 13.29
C THR A 358 -26.70 -21.75 12.16
N ALA A 359 -27.24 -20.53 12.16
CA ALA A 359 -26.91 -19.52 11.16
C ALA A 359 -25.45 -19.06 11.30
N GLU A 360 -24.94 -18.89 12.52
CA GLU A 360 -23.52 -18.57 12.75
C GLU A 360 -22.59 -19.67 12.25
N ALA A 361 -22.90 -20.93 12.53
CA ALA A 361 -22.07 -22.05 12.08
C ALA A 361 -21.97 -22.07 10.55
N ARG A 362 -23.09 -21.89 9.85
CA ARG A 362 -23.13 -21.82 8.38
C ARG A 362 -22.40 -20.60 7.83
N MET A 363 -22.51 -19.44 8.48
CA MET A 363 -21.78 -18.23 8.08
C MET A 363 -20.26 -18.38 8.26
N LYS A 364 -19.81 -18.98 9.36
CA LYS A 364 -18.40 -19.29 9.59
C LYS A 364 -17.86 -20.25 8.53
N GLU A 365 -18.60 -21.33 8.26
CA GLU A 365 -18.22 -22.30 7.23
C GLU A 365 -18.13 -21.67 5.84
N TYR A 366 -19.08 -20.80 5.47
CA TYR A 366 -19.06 -20.07 4.21
C TYR A 366 -17.81 -19.17 4.10
N ILE A 367 -17.53 -18.37 5.13
CA ILE A 367 -16.37 -17.45 5.13
C ILE A 367 -15.06 -18.25 5.10
N GLN A 368 -14.96 -19.35 5.83
CA GLN A 368 -13.77 -20.19 5.83
C GLN A 368 -13.52 -20.79 4.44
N LYS A 369 -14.55 -21.40 3.82
CA LYS A 369 -14.45 -21.97 2.46
C LYS A 369 -14.14 -20.92 1.39
N LEU A 370 -14.55 -19.68 1.59
CA LEU A 370 -14.22 -18.56 0.69
C LEU A 370 -12.73 -18.19 0.75
N LEU A 371 -12.13 -18.25 1.95
CA LEU A 371 -10.75 -17.83 2.20
C LEU A 371 -9.72 -18.94 1.98
N GLU A 372 -10.16 -20.20 1.87
CA GLU A 372 -9.33 -21.36 1.52
C GLU A 372 -9.15 -21.56 -0.01
N GLN A 373 -9.81 -20.74 -0.84
CA GLN A 373 -9.68 -20.71 -2.30
C GLN A 373 -8.48 -19.86 -2.72
#